data_AF-A0A8H8CBY5-F1
#
_entry.id   AF-A0A8H8CBY5-F1
#
_cell.length_a   1.000
_cell.length_b   1.000
_cell.length_c   1.000
_cell.angle_alpha   90.00
_cell.angle_beta   90.00
_cell.angle_gamma   90.00
#
_symmetry.space_group_name_H-M   'P 1'
#
loop_
_entity.id
_entity.type
_entity.pdbx_description
1 polymer ?
#
loop_
_entity_poly.entity_id
_entity_poly.type
_entity_poly.pdbx_seq_one_letter_code
_entity_poly.pdbx_strand_id
1 'polypeptide(L)'
;MKSSTLVLALIASGNSAIIARDAATILSDIATINSDTTSLASAVNAFSGISDAAALISAEGDLETAIKKATTDAKATTSVSDSEAESILSAVKALIPSIVASLNAVVAKNAAFISAGVESVVSGDITALKGESADFAAALIAAAPAGAKQGGNAAASCIDAAFNSALATKTADGSCAAGVTFSGGAASSTAAPTTTANSSPSASASQAPSSSAAQGTSKESAPAASTSKSAATTSGGVVPPVYPTGTTTSAPVVVGTGSAYPTSTGPIQVSPNSAQSVKVGLAGIFAIIAFAVAL
;
A
#
# COMPACT_ATOMS: atom_id res chain seq x y z
N MET A 1 44.74 11.14 -53.14
CA MET A 1 44.15 11.52 -51.83
C MET A 1 42.68 11.10 -51.93
N LYS A 2 42.24 9.86 -51.64
CA LYS A 2 42.31 9.03 -50.43
C LYS A 2 42.03 9.86 -49.17
N SER A 3 40.75 9.94 -48.78
CA SER A 3 40.23 9.34 -47.54
C SER A 3 38.71 9.56 -47.41
N SER A 4 37.98 8.44 -47.42
CA SER A 4 36.58 8.31 -47.06
C SER A 4 36.38 8.46 -45.55
N THR A 5 35.27 9.08 -45.14
CA THR A 5 34.72 8.92 -43.78
C THR A 5 33.27 8.48 -43.90
N LEU A 6 33.04 7.19 -43.66
CA LEU A 6 31.72 6.56 -43.57
C LEU A 6 31.23 6.73 -42.13
N VAL A 7 30.13 7.45 -41.93
CA VAL A 7 29.45 7.57 -40.61
C VAL A 7 28.39 6.47 -40.54
N LEU A 8 28.60 5.48 -39.68
CA LEU A 8 27.63 4.41 -39.41
C LEU A 8 26.73 4.84 -38.24
N ALA A 9 25.47 5.16 -38.54
CA ALA A 9 24.44 5.47 -37.55
C ALA A 9 23.93 4.17 -36.91
N LEU A 10 24.22 3.97 -35.62
CA LEU A 10 23.70 2.86 -34.82
C LEU A 10 22.39 3.30 -34.17
N ILE A 11 21.26 3.10 -34.85
CA ILE A 11 19.93 3.25 -34.25
C ILE A 11 19.53 1.87 -33.70
N ALA A 12 20.00 1.56 -32.50
CA ALA A 12 19.45 0.45 -31.73
C ALA A 12 18.15 0.96 -31.09
N SER A 13 17.04 0.88 -31.82
CA SER A 13 15.70 0.92 -31.23
C SER A 13 15.54 -0.34 -30.39
N GLY A 14 15.97 -0.26 -29.13
CA GLY A 14 15.66 -1.27 -28.13
C GLY A 14 14.15 -1.34 -27.98
N ASN A 15 13.54 -2.38 -28.57
CA ASN A 15 12.30 -2.91 -28.07
C ASN A 15 12.58 -3.39 -26.65
N SER A 16 12.56 -2.49 -25.67
CA SER A 16 12.39 -2.87 -24.28
C SER A 16 11.13 -3.68 -24.25
N ALA A 17 11.27 -5.01 -24.23
CA ALA A 17 10.15 -5.90 -24.00
C ALA A 17 9.50 -5.36 -22.73
N ILE A 18 8.25 -4.91 -22.85
CA ILE A 18 7.44 -4.58 -21.69
C ILE A 18 7.28 -5.93 -20.98
N ILE A 19 8.20 -6.22 -20.06
CA ILE A 19 8.07 -7.37 -19.18
C ILE A 19 6.89 -6.98 -18.31
N ALA A 20 5.74 -7.59 -18.62
CA ALA A 20 4.57 -7.52 -17.75
C ALA A 20 5.05 -7.84 -16.33
N ARG A 21 4.81 -6.91 -15.40
CA ARG A 21 5.12 -7.16 -13.99
C ARG A 21 4.14 -8.22 -13.49
N ASP A 22 4.66 -9.15 -12.68
CA ASP A 22 3.85 -10.24 -12.14
C ASP A 22 3.18 -9.83 -10.83
N ALA A 23 2.19 -10.63 -10.40
CA ALA A 23 1.51 -10.43 -9.14
C ALA A 23 2.45 -10.48 -7.93
N ALA A 24 3.61 -11.14 -8.03
CA ALA A 24 4.59 -11.20 -6.96
C ALA A 24 5.22 -9.83 -6.69
N THR A 25 5.46 -9.02 -7.73
CA THR A 25 5.94 -7.64 -7.57
C THR A 25 4.91 -6.80 -6.80
N ILE A 26 3.63 -6.87 -7.18
CA ILE A 26 2.55 -6.15 -6.49
C ILE A 26 2.44 -6.59 -5.02
N LEU A 27 2.53 -7.89 -4.74
CA LEU A 27 2.49 -8.41 -3.36
C LEU A 27 3.67 -7.92 -2.53
N SER A 28 4.87 -7.84 -3.11
CA SER A 28 6.04 -7.27 -2.46
C SER A 28 5.83 -5.79 -2.13
N ASP A 29 5.25 -5.03 -3.05
CA ASP A 29 4.98 -3.60 -2.84
C ASP A 29 3.94 -3.37 -1.74
N ILE A 30 2.87 -4.18 -1.69
CA ILE A 30 1.88 -4.12 -0.61
C ILE A 30 2.52 -4.42 0.75
N ALA A 31 3.45 -5.38 0.81
CA ALA A 31 4.18 -5.68 2.04
C ALA A 31 5.05 -4.51 2.50
N THR A 32 5.73 -3.83 1.57
CA THR A 32 6.50 -2.61 1.85
C THR A 32 5.59 -1.50 2.36
N ILE A 33 4.47 -1.22 1.69
CA ILE A 33 3.48 -0.23 2.14
C ILE A 33 3.00 -0.54 3.57
N ASN A 34 2.76 -1.80 3.90
CA ASN A 34 2.35 -2.19 5.26
C ASN A 34 3.43 -1.92 6.31
N SER A 35 4.69 -2.22 5.97
CA SER A 35 5.85 -1.91 6.81
C SER A 35 5.95 -0.40 7.04
N ASP A 36 5.91 0.40 5.97
CA ASP A 36 6.08 1.85 6.04
C ASP A 36 4.88 2.53 6.73
N THR A 37 3.67 2.00 6.57
CA THR A 37 2.48 2.44 7.32
C THR A 37 2.66 2.21 8.83
N THR A 38 3.28 1.09 9.22
CA THR A 38 3.57 0.77 10.62
C THR A 38 4.68 1.67 11.19
N SER A 39 5.70 1.95 10.39
CA SER A 39 6.76 2.91 10.72
C SER A 39 6.20 4.32 10.91
N LEU A 40 5.33 4.78 10.02
CA LEU A 40 4.63 6.06 10.13
C LEU A 40 3.80 6.11 11.42
N ALA A 41 2.99 5.08 11.69
CA ALA A 41 2.21 5.01 12.93
C ALA A 41 3.11 5.11 14.18
N SER A 42 4.28 4.47 14.16
CA SER A 42 5.25 4.52 15.26
C SER A 42 5.86 5.92 15.42
N ALA A 43 6.25 6.56 14.32
CA ALA A 43 6.79 7.92 14.31
C ALA A 43 5.76 8.94 14.82
N VAL A 44 4.50 8.83 14.39
CA VAL A 44 3.39 9.65 14.87
C VAL A 44 3.19 9.47 16.38
N ASN A 45 3.16 8.22 16.87
CA ASN A 45 3.02 7.95 18.30
C ASN A 45 4.19 8.50 19.12
N ALA A 46 5.40 8.49 18.57
CA ALA A 46 6.58 9.07 19.20
C ALA A 46 6.59 10.61 19.16
N PHE A 47 5.87 11.25 18.22
CA PHE A 47 5.88 12.70 18.05
C PHE A 47 5.42 13.43 19.32
N SER A 48 6.32 14.23 19.88
CA SER A 48 6.13 15.06 21.07
C SER A 48 6.36 16.55 20.80
N GLY A 49 6.93 16.88 19.63
CA GLY A 49 7.18 18.23 19.18
C GLY A 49 8.11 18.27 17.96
N ILE A 50 8.59 19.46 17.62
CA ILE A 50 9.35 19.70 16.39
C ILE A 50 10.67 18.90 16.31
N SER A 51 11.26 18.49 17.44
CA SER A 51 12.46 17.64 17.47
C SER A 51 12.24 16.27 16.81
N ASP A 52 11.00 15.78 16.80
CA ASP A 52 10.64 14.47 16.26
C ASP A 52 10.14 14.57 14.80
N ALA A 53 10.02 15.78 14.26
CA ALA A 53 9.46 16.03 12.93
C ALA A 53 10.28 15.37 11.82
N ALA A 54 11.61 15.31 11.95
CA ALA A 54 12.47 14.68 10.95
C ALA A 54 12.17 13.18 10.76
N ALA A 55 11.93 12.45 11.86
CA ALA A 55 11.57 11.03 11.80
C ALA A 55 10.18 10.83 11.20
N LEU A 56 9.24 11.71 11.53
CA LEU A 56 7.88 11.69 10.96
C LEU A 56 7.90 11.93 9.45
N ILE A 57 8.59 12.99 9.00
CA ILE A 57 8.73 13.35 7.58
C ILE A 57 9.42 12.22 6.79
N SER A 58 10.44 11.59 7.36
CA SER A 58 11.10 10.44 6.71
C SER A 58 10.13 9.28 6.52
N ALA A 59 9.40 8.89 7.57
CA ALA A 59 8.47 7.76 7.51
C ALA A 59 7.30 8.01 6.55
N GLU A 60 6.82 9.26 6.48
CA GLU A 60 5.81 9.67 5.50
C GLU A 60 6.35 9.59 4.06
N GLY A 61 7.54 10.14 3.80
CA GLY A 61 8.15 10.12 2.47
C GLY A 61 8.47 8.72 1.96
N ASP A 62 8.86 7.80 2.86
CA ASP A 62 9.06 6.38 2.54
C ASP A 62 7.73 5.74 2.11
N LEU A 63 6.65 5.98 2.88
CA LEU A 63 5.31 5.49 2.55
C LEU A 63 4.80 6.04 1.21
N GLU A 64 4.94 7.35 0.98
CA GLU A 64 4.58 8.03 -0.28
C GLU A 64 5.31 7.38 -1.47
N THR A 65 6.62 7.16 -1.33
CA THR A 65 7.45 6.51 -2.34
C THR A 65 7.00 5.08 -2.61
N ALA A 66 6.70 4.31 -1.58
CA ALA A 66 6.21 2.95 -1.70
C ALA A 66 4.86 2.89 -2.44
N ILE A 67 3.90 3.76 -2.11
CA ILE A 67 2.59 3.83 -2.78
C ILE A 67 2.73 4.21 -4.26
N LYS A 68 3.59 5.18 -4.59
CA LYS A 68 3.85 5.59 -5.99
C LYS A 68 4.49 4.48 -6.80
N LYS A 69 5.45 3.76 -6.21
CA LYS A 69 6.07 2.60 -6.84
C LYS A 69 5.03 1.50 -7.09
N ALA A 70 4.26 1.13 -6.08
CA ALA A 70 3.21 0.13 -6.19
C ALA A 70 2.16 0.50 -7.25
N THR A 71 1.81 1.78 -7.35
CA THR A 71 0.91 2.30 -8.39
C THR A 71 1.50 2.14 -9.78
N THR A 72 2.79 2.46 -9.96
CA THR A 72 3.50 2.27 -11.23
C THR A 72 3.52 0.80 -11.63
N ASP A 73 3.86 -0.09 -10.70
CA ASP A 73 3.97 -1.52 -10.95
C ASP A 73 2.59 -2.17 -11.22
N ALA A 74 1.55 -1.74 -10.49
CA ALA A 74 0.17 -2.15 -10.76
C ALA A 74 -0.32 -1.70 -12.15
N LYS A 75 0.00 -0.47 -12.58
CA LYS A 75 -0.34 0.04 -13.92
C LYS A 75 0.42 -0.69 -15.04
N ALA A 76 1.63 -1.17 -14.76
CA ALA A 76 2.43 -1.96 -15.69
C ALA A 76 1.95 -3.43 -15.80
N THR A 77 1.05 -3.86 -14.92
CA THR A 77 0.49 -5.22 -14.91
C THR A 77 -0.76 -5.25 -15.80
N THR A 78 -0.71 -6.02 -16.90
CA THR A 78 -1.79 -6.03 -17.90
C THR A 78 -3.02 -6.79 -17.45
N SER A 79 -2.83 -7.87 -16.67
CA SER A 79 -3.90 -8.72 -16.15
C SER A 79 -3.34 -9.66 -15.08
N VAL A 80 -4.10 -9.92 -14.03
CA VAL A 80 -3.78 -10.97 -13.04
C VAL A 80 -4.80 -12.10 -13.14
N SER A 81 -4.39 -13.34 -12.84
CA SER A 81 -5.30 -14.48 -12.73
C SER A 81 -6.23 -14.35 -11.51
N ASP A 82 -7.30 -15.15 -11.45
CA ASP A 82 -8.23 -15.13 -10.30
C ASP A 82 -7.51 -15.45 -8.98
N SER A 83 -6.61 -16.44 -8.98
CA SER A 83 -5.84 -16.82 -7.77
C SER A 83 -4.86 -15.73 -7.32
N GLU A 84 -4.22 -15.05 -8.27
CA GLU A 84 -3.35 -13.91 -7.96
C GLU A 84 -4.17 -12.72 -7.43
N ALA A 85 -5.33 -12.45 -8.02
CA ALA A 85 -6.23 -11.40 -7.57
C ALA A 85 -6.75 -11.65 -6.15
N GLU A 86 -7.08 -12.90 -5.80
CA GLU A 86 -7.43 -13.30 -4.44
C GLU A 86 -6.28 -13.04 -3.46
N SER A 87 -5.05 -13.38 -3.86
CA SER A 87 -3.85 -13.16 -3.04
C SER A 87 -3.60 -11.66 -2.81
N ILE A 88 -3.68 -10.85 -3.87
CA ILE A 88 -3.53 -9.39 -3.80
C ILE A 88 -4.63 -8.79 -2.92
N LEU A 89 -5.89 -9.18 -3.09
CA LEU A 89 -7.00 -8.68 -2.28
C LEU A 89 -6.83 -9.05 -0.80
N SER A 90 -6.38 -10.27 -0.51
CA SER A 90 -6.08 -10.69 0.87
C SER A 90 -4.98 -9.82 1.49
N ALA A 91 -3.93 -9.51 0.74
CA ALA A 91 -2.86 -8.62 1.19
C ALA A 91 -3.36 -7.19 1.46
N VAL A 92 -4.19 -6.63 0.56
CA VAL A 92 -4.82 -5.31 0.76
C VAL A 92 -5.71 -5.32 2.00
N LYS A 93 -6.51 -6.36 2.23
CA LYS A 93 -7.34 -6.47 3.44
C LYS A 93 -6.50 -6.50 4.73
N ALA A 94 -5.35 -7.17 4.70
CA ALA A 94 -4.42 -7.23 5.84
C ALA A 94 -3.74 -5.87 6.10
N LEU A 95 -3.61 -5.02 5.09
CA LEU A 95 -3.07 -3.66 5.20
C LEU A 95 -4.06 -2.68 5.87
N ILE A 96 -5.38 -2.86 5.69
CA ILE A 96 -6.40 -1.93 6.20
C ILE A 96 -6.26 -1.63 7.72
N PRO A 97 -6.10 -2.62 8.62
CA PRO A 97 -5.91 -2.34 10.04
C PRO A 97 -4.70 -1.45 10.34
N SER A 98 -3.60 -1.60 9.61
CA SER A 98 -2.40 -0.77 9.76
C SER A 98 -2.67 0.68 9.34
N ILE A 99 -3.38 0.89 8.21
CA ILE A 99 -3.79 2.23 7.77
C ILE A 99 -4.68 2.90 8.83
N VAL A 100 -5.70 2.17 9.32
CA VAL A 100 -6.62 2.68 10.36
C VAL A 100 -5.86 3.03 11.64
N ALA A 101 -4.93 2.18 12.09
CA ALA A 101 -4.12 2.44 13.27
C ALA A 101 -3.23 3.68 13.11
N SER A 102 -2.59 3.84 11.95
CA SER A 102 -1.76 5.02 11.63
C SER A 102 -2.59 6.31 11.64
N LEU A 103 -3.73 6.32 10.95
CA LEU A 103 -4.63 7.47 10.90
C LEU A 103 -5.19 7.82 12.30
N ASN A 104 -5.53 6.82 13.11
CA ASN A 104 -5.95 7.03 14.49
C ASN A 104 -4.84 7.60 15.37
N ALA A 105 -3.58 7.20 15.16
CA ALA A 105 -2.44 7.80 15.84
C ALA A 105 -2.31 9.29 15.48
N VAL A 106 -2.51 9.65 14.22
CA VAL A 106 -2.47 11.05 13.76
C VAL A 106 -3.56 11.88 14.44
N VAL A 107 -4.80 11.38 14.47
CA VAL A 107 -5.92 12.04 15.16
C VAL A 107 -5.64 12.19 16.65
N ALA A 108 -5.10 11.17 17.31
CA ALA A 108 -4.74 11.23 18.72
C ALA A 108 -3.64 12.26 19.03
N LYS A 109 -2.77 12.54 18.05
CA LYS A 109 -1.67 13.51 18.16
C LYS A 109 -2.03 14.91 17.68
N ASN A 110 -3.28 15.18 17.32
CA ASN A 110 -3.69 16.48 16.77
C ASN A 110 -3.27 17.67 17.66
N ALA A 111 -3.45 17.58 18.98
CA ALA A 111 -3.04 18.64 19.90
C ALA A 111 -1.51 18.90 19.88
N ALA A 112 -0.69 17.86 19.69
CA ALA A 112 0.75 17.99 19.58
C ALA A 112 1.15 18.68 18.26
N PHE A 113 0.48 18.33 17.14
CA PHE A 113 0.70 19.00 15.85
C PHE A 113 0.28 20.47 15.88
N ILE A 114 -0.84 20.80 16.53
CA ILE A 114 -1.27 22.19 16.76
C ILE A 114 -0.22 22.93 17.59
N SER A 115 0.23 22.34 18.71
CA SER A 115 1.24 22.97 19.57
C SER A 115 2.58 23.17 18.87
N ALA A 116 2.92 22.30 17.91
CA ALA A 116 4.12 22.43 17.09
C ALA A 116 3.92 23.35 15.86
N GLY A 117 2.71 23.81 15.57
CA GLY A 117 2.39 24.67 14.44
C GLY A 117 2.42 23.97 13.07
N VAL A 118 2.23 22.65 13.04
CA VAL A 118 2.33 21.82 11.81
C VAL A 118 1.02 21.16 11.40
N GLU A 119 -0.11 21.50 12.04
CA GLU A 119 -1.44 20.92 11.74
C GLU A 119 -1.82 20.99 10.25
N SER A 120 -1.57 22.15 9.60
CA SER A 120 -1.91 22.35 8.18
C SER A 120 -1.06 21.49 7.24
N VAL A 121 0.19 21.21 7.60
CA VAL A 121 1.10 20.33 6.85
C VAL A 121 0.56 18.91 6.94
N VAL A 122 0.34 18.42 8.16
CA VAL A 122 -0.21 17.07 8.41
C VAL A 122 -1.55 16.86 7.69
N SER A 123 -2.45 17.84 7.69
CA SER A 123 -3.72 17.75 6.96
C SER A 123 -3.53 17.69 5.44
N GLY A 124 -2.55 18.43 4.91
CA GLY A 124 -2.13 18.36 3.51
C GLY A 124 -1.60 16.98 3.14
N ASP A 125 -0.74 16.42 3.99
CA ASP A 125 -0.10 15.11 3.80
C ASP A 125 -1.13 13.97 3.84
N ILE A 126 -2.08 13.99 4.78
CA ILE A 126 -3.21 13.03 4.81
C ILE A 126 -4.02 13.12 3.51
N THR A 127 -4.25 14.33 3.00
CA THR A 127 -4.99 14.54 1.74
C THR A 127 -4.23 14.00 0.53
N ALA A 128 -2.90 14.19 0.50
CA ALA A 128 -2.02 13.66 -0.54
C ALA A 128 -1.99 12.12 -0.52
N LEU A 129 -1.70 11.52 0.64
CA LEU A 129 -1.69 10.07 0.85
C LEU A 129 -3.04 9.42 0.50
N LYS A 130 -4.15 10.10 0.81
CA LYS A 130 -5.49 9.67 0.38
C LYS A 130 -5.60 9.57 -1.14
N GLY A 131 -5.16 10.62 -1.86
CA GLY A 131 -5.17 10.66 -3.32
C GLY A 131 -4.31 9.55 -3.93
N GLU A 132 -3.10 9.37 -3.42
CA GLU A 132 -2.17 8.34 -3.89
C GLU A 132 -2.69 6.92 -3.61
N SER A 133 -3.30 6.71 -2.45
CA SER A 133 -3.96 5.43 -2.12
C SER A 133 -5.13 5.14 -3.06
N ALA A 134 -5.90 6.15 -3.45
CA ALA A 134 -6.98 6.00 -4.42
C ALA A 134 -6.46 5.64 -5.82
N ASP A 135 -5.36 6.27 -6.25
CA ASP A 135 -4.70 5.95 -7.52
C ASP A 135 -4.16 4.52 -7.53
N PHE A 136 -3.55 4.07 -6.42
CA PHE A 136 -3.09 2.69 -6.26
C PHE A 136 -4.25 1.70 -6.33
N ALA A 137 -5.33 1.96 -5.57
CA ALA A 137 -6.52 1.11 -5.57
C ALA A 137 -7.16 1.02 -6.97
N ALA A 138 -7.26 2.14 -7.68
CA ALA A 138 -7.78 2.17 -9.05
C ALA A 138 -6.92 1.33 -10.01
N ALA A 139 -5.59 1.38 -9.88
CA ALA A 139 -4.68 0.56 -10.67
C ALA A 139 -4.88 -0.94 -10.41
N LEU A 140 -5.00 -1.35 -9.15
CA LEU A 140 -5.28 -2.75 -8.78
C LEU A 140 -6.63 -3.22 -9.33
N ILE A 141 -7.69 -2.42 -9.20
CA ILE A 141 -9.04 -2.76 -9.68
C ILE A 141 -9.06 -2.86 -11.22
N ALA A 142 -8.26 -2.05 -11.91
CA ALA A 142 -8.12 -2.11 -13.36
C ALA A 142 -7.47 -3.42 -13.83
N ALA A 143 -6.41 -3.86 -13.14
CA ALA A 143 -5.69 -5.10 -13.45
C ALA A 143 -6.47 -6.37 -13.03
N ALA A 144 -7.40 -6.26 -12.08
CA ALA A 144 -8.14 -7.37 -11.52
C ALA A 144 -9.17 -8.00 -12.50
N PRO A 145 -9.36 -9.33 -12.46
CA PRO A 145 -10.43 -10.01 -13.18
C PRO A 145 -11.81 -9.59 -12.64
N ALA A 146 -12.86 -9.78 -13.44
CA ALA A 146 -14.20 -9.26 -13.15
C ALA A 146 -14.73 -9.68 -11.76
N GLY A 147 -14.49 -10.93 -11.33
CA GLY A 147 -14.92 -11.45 -10.03
C GLY A 147 -14.27 -10.76 -8.83
N ALA A 148 -13.06 -10.21 -9.00
CA ALA A 148 -12.31 -9.56 -7.93
C ALA A 148 -12.62 -8.06 -7.78
N LYS A 149 -13.18 -7.41 -8.80
CA LYS A 149 -13.43 -5.96 -8.80
C LYS A 149 -14.36 -5.50 -7.69
N GLN A 150 -15.36 -6.29 -7.32
CA GLN A 150 -16.27 -5.94 -6.23
C GLN A 150 -15.54 -5.86 -4.89
N GLY A 151 -14.71 -6.88 -4.58
CA GLY A 151 -13.89 -6.90 -3.37
C GLY A 151 -12.89 -5.75 -3.35
N GLY A 152 -12.23 -5.47 -4.48
CA GLY A 152 -11.32 -4.32 -4.62
C GLY A 152 -12.00 -2.98 -4.35
N ASN A 153 -13.20 -2.74 -4.91
CA ASN A 153 -13.96 -1.52 -4.66
C ASN A 153 -14.39 -1.38 -3.19
N ALA A 154 -14.79 -2.47 -2.54
CA ALA A 154 -15.16 -2.46 -1.13
C ALA A 154 -13.96 -2.10 -0.23
N ALA A 155 -12.78 -2.67 -0.51
CA ALA A 155 -11.55 -2.32 0.19
C ALA A 155 -11.15 -0.85 -0.04
N ALA A 156 -11.22 -0.37 -1.28
CA ALA A 156 -10.94 1.04 -1.61
C ALA A 156 -11.87 2.01 -0.87
N SER A 157 -13.18 1.72 -0.84
CA SER A 157 -14.16 2.51 -0.10
C SER A 157 -13.90 2.52 1.41
N CYS A 158 -13.42 1.40 1.96
CA CYS A 158 -13.07 1.29 3.37
C CYS A 158 -11.87 2.20 3.72
N ILE A 159 -10.83 2.17 2.88
CA ILE A 159 -9.64 3.03 3.03
C ILE A 159 -10.04 4.51 2.89
N ASP A 160 -10.84 4.88 1.89
CA ASP A 160 -11.32 6.25 1.69
C ASP A 160 -12.10 6.77 2.92
N ALA A 161 -12.98 5.95 3.50
CA ALA A 161 -13.73 6.28 4.70
C ALA A 161 -12.82 6.51 5.92
N ALA A 162 -11.74 5.73 6.06
CA ALA A 162 -10.76 5.92 7.13
C ALA A 162 -10.02 7.26 6.99
N PHE A 163 -9.55 7.60 5.78
CA PHE A 163 -8.92 8.89 5.50
C PHE A 163 -9.89 10.07 5.75
N ASN A 164 -11.14 9.97 5.30
CA ASN A 164 -12.15 11.00 5.55
C ASN A 164 -12.44 11.20 7.04
N SER A 165 -12.43 10.12 7.82
CA SER A 165 -12.59 10.19 9.28
C SER A 165 -11.42 10.96 9.91
N ALA A 166 -10.18 10.64 9.52
CA ALA A 166 -9.00 11.32 10.02
C ALA A 166 -8.96 12.81 9.66
N LEU A 167 -9.29 13.17 8.41
CA LEU A 167 -9.41 14.57 7.97
C LEU A 167 -10.50 15.33 8.72
N ALA A 168 -11.56 14.64 9.13
CA ALA A 168 -12.59 15.20 10.00
C ALA A 168 -12.19 15.21 11.49
N THR A 169 -10.95 14.87 11.84
CA THR A 169 -10.43 14.71 13.21
C THR A 169 -11.22 13.70 14.05
N LYS A 170 -11.78 12.67 13.40
CA LYS A 170 -12.53 11.58 14.02
C LYS A 170 -11.71 10.30 13.98
N THR A 171 -11.86 9.46 15.01
CA THR A 171 -11.32 8.11 14.99
C THR A 171 -11.89 7.34 13.80
N ALA A 172 -11.01 6.82 12.95
CA ALA A 172 -11.35 5.95 11.85
C ALA A 172 -11.86 4.60 12.39
N ASP A 173 -13.03 4.19 11.92
CA ASP A 173 -13.59 2.87 12.19
C ASP A 173 -13.08 1.86 11.15
N GLY A 174 -12.38 0.83 11.61
CA GLY A 174 -11.86 -0.25 10.77
C GLY A 174 -12.88 -1.37 10.47
N SER A 175 -14.12 -1.24 10.94
CA SER A 175 -15.16 -2.28 10.79
C SER A 175 -15.45 -2.67 9.34
N CYS A 176 -15.16 -1.78 8.38
CA CYS A 176 -15.38 -2.04 6.96
C CYS A 176 -14.48 -3.16 6.37
N ALA A 177 -13.35 -3.49 7.01
CA ALA A 177 -12.48 -4.60 6.57
C ALA A 177 -13.15 -5.98 6.69
N ALA A 178 -14.03 -6.15 7.69
CA ALA A 178 -14.73 -7.40 7.93
C ALA A 178 -15.81 -7.71 6.87
N GLY A 179 -16.33 -6.68 6.19
CA GLY A 179 -17.36 -6.80 5.16
C GLY A 179 -16.84 -7.08 3.74
N VAL A 180 -15.52 -7.05 3.51
CA VAL A 180 -14.94 -7.31 2.18
C VAL A 180 -14.93 -8.82 1.91
N THR A 181 -16.02 -9.36 1.40
CA THR A 181 -16.10 -10.76 0.97
C THR A 181 -15.89 -10.88 -0.53
N PHE A 182 -15.11 -11.88 -0.95
CA PHE A 182 -15.01 -12.23 -2.37
C PHE A 182 -16.32 -12.90 -2.77
N SER A 183 -17.14 -12.22 -3.56
CA SER A 183 -18.22 -12.90 -4.30
C SER A 183 -17.60 -13.59 -5.51
N GLY A 184 -16.55 -14.38 -5.28
CA GLY A 184 -16.06 -15.33 -6.26
C GLY A 184 -17.20 -16.30 -6.44
N GLY A 185 -17.89 -16.19 -7.57
CA GLY A 185 -18.74 -17.25 -8.04
C GLY A 185 -17.84 -18.47 -8.11
N ALA A 186 -17.87 -19.30 -7.06
CA ALA A 186 -17.54 -20.70 -7.20
C ALA A 186 -18.30 -21.07 -8.45
N ALA A 187 -17.57 -21.33 -9.53
CA ALA A 187 -18.16 -21.80 -10.76
C ALA A 187 -19.02 -22.97 -10.29
N SER A 188 -20.33 -22.75 -10.29
CA SER A 188 -21.28 -23.82 -10.08
C SER A 188 -20.92 -24.74 -11.23
N SER A 189 -20.13 -25.77 -10.91
CA SER A 189 -20.04 -26.96 -11.70
C SER A 189 -21.42 -27.59 -11.57
N THR A 190 -22.40 -26.94 -12.19
CA THR A 190 -23.63 -27.55 -12.63
C THR A 190 -23.12 -28.56 -13.63
N ALA A 191 -22.79 -29.75 -13.10
CA ALA A 191 -22.65 -30.96 -13.88
C ALA A 191 -23.78 -30.91 -14.89
N ALA A 192 -23.43 -30.95 -16.17
CA ALA A 192 -24.41 -31.04 -17.23
C ALA A 192 -25.42 -32.12 -16.84
N PRO A 193 -26.74 -31.86 -16.87
CA PRO A 193 -27.70 -32.90 -16.64
C PRO A 193 -27.43 -33.99 -17.67
N THR A 194 -27.07 -35.17 -17.20
CA THR A 194 -26.99 -36.38 -18.01
C THR A 194 -28.41 -36.65 -18.49
N THR A 195 -28.73 -36.19 -19.69
CA THR A 195 -29.93 -36.61 -20.40
C THR A 195 -29.73 -38.08 -20.77
N THR A 196 -30.35 -38.96 -19.98
CA THR A 196 -30.64 -40.34 -20.37
C THR A 196 -31.55 -40.30 -21.60
N ALA A 197 -30.96 -40.19 -22.79
CA ALA A 197 -31.64 -40.43 -24.05
C ALA A 197 -31.58 -41.93 -24.34
N ASN A 198 -32.69 -42.58 -24.02
CA ASN A 198 -33.04 -43.93 -24.40
C ASN A 198 -33.33 -44.01 -25.92
N SER A 199 -32.83 -45.08 -26.56
CA SER A 199 -33.20 -45.67 -27.88
C SER A 199 -32.50 -45.19 -29.17
N SER A 200 -31.64 -46.08 -29.69
CA SER A 200 -31.52 -46.62 -31.08
C SER A 200 -31.48 -45.68 -32.31
N PRO A 201 -30.63 -45.96 -33.35
CA PRO A 201 -30.61 -47.25 -34.04
C PRO A 201 -29.26 -47.83 -34.53
N SER A 202 -29.34 -49.14 -34.77
CA SER A 202 -28.57 -50.05 -35.65
C SER A 202 -27.70 -49.46 -36.78
N ALA A 203 -26.42 -49.89 -36.82
CA ALA A 203 -25.68 -50.48 -37.97
C ALA A 203 -24.17 -50.45 -37.62
N SER A 204 -23.52 -51.55 -37.23
CA SER A 204 -22.91 -52.59 -38.08
C SER A 204 -21.83 -52.07 -39.05
N ALA A 205 -20.54 -52.22 -38.67
CA ALA A 205 -19.49 -52.86 -39.49
C ALA A 205 -18.09 -52.81 -38.83
N SER A 206 -17.48 -54.00 -38.70
CA SER A 206 -16.05 -54.40 -38.78
C SER A 206 -14.96 -53.62 -38.02
N GLN A 207 -14.27 -54.23 -37.03
CA GLN A 207 -13.04 -55.06 -37.16
C GLN A 207 -11.88 -54.30 -37.87
N ALA A 208 -10.64 -54.20 -37.38
CA ALA A 208 -9.77 -55.21 -36.73
C ALA A 208 -8.51 -54.52 -36.08
N PRO A 209 -7.37 -55.19 -35.75
CA PRO A 209 -6.77 -55.08 -34.41
C PRO A 209 -5.28 -54.65 -34.34
N SER A 210 -4.78 -54.55 -33.09
CA SER A 210 -3.44 -54.94 -32.59
C SER A 210 -2.15 -54.25 -33.10
N SER A 211 -1.35 -53.74 -32.14
CA SER A 211 0.07 -54.08 -31.87
C SER A 211 0.67 -52.99 -30.95
N SER A 212 1.08 -53.30 -29.71
CA SER A 212 2.31 -53.96 -29.24
C SER A 212 3.43 -52.98 -28.87
N ALA A 213 3.80 -53.02 -27.59
CA ALA A 213 5.17 -53.03 -27.04
C ALA A 213 6.18 -51.90 -27.38
N ALA A 214 6.64 -51.22 -26.33
CA ALA A 214 8.05 -50.99 -25.96
C ALA A 214 8.07 -50.04 -24.75
N GLN A 215 8.27 -50.49 -23.50
CA GLN A 215 9.57 -50.72 -22.85
C GLN A 215 10.72 -49.85 -23.37
N GLY A 216 11.15 -48.90 -22.54
CA GLY A 216 12.35 -48.08 -22.73
C GLY A 216 12.78 -47.46 -21.40
N THR A 217 13.75 -48.09 -20.77
CA THR A 217 14.42 -47.77 -19.51
C THR A 217 15.39 -46.58 -19.60
N SER A 218 15.81 -46.12 -18.41
CA SER A 218 16.92 -45.20 -18.07
C SER A 218 16.59 -43.70 -18.18
N LYS A 219 17.02 -42.81 -17.29
CA LYS A 219 18.27 -42.82 -16.53
C LYS A 219 18.18 -41.89 -15.31
N GLU A 220 18.70 -42.42 -14.22
CA GLU A 220 19.21 -41.82 -12.99
C GLU A 220 19.88 -40.45 -13.17
N SER A 221 19.54 -39.49 -12.31
CA SER A 221 20.39 -38.36 -11.94
C SER A 221 20.01 -37.92 -10.52
N ALA A 222 20.92 -38.22 -9.60
CA ALA A 222 20.84 -37.88 -8.18
C ALA A 222 20.87 -36.36 -7.96
N PRO A 223 20.16 -35.82 -6.96
CA PRO A 223 20.49 -34.52 -6.41
C PRO A 223 21.68 -34.65 -5.46
N ALA A 224 22.74 -33.88 -5.74
CA ALA A 224 23.87 -33.69 -4.85
C ALA A 224 23.41 -33.02 -3.55
N ALA A 225 23.77 -33.63 -2.43
CA ALA A 225 23.64 -33.05 -1.11
C ALA A 225 24.57 -31.84 -0.96
N SER A 226 24.00 -30.68 -0.62
CA SER A 226 24.74 -29.52 -0.10
C SER A 226 24.54 -29.43 1.41
N THR A 227 25.40 -30.15 2.14
CA THR A 227 25.74 -29.90 3.53
C THR A 227 26.62 -28.67 3.66
N SER A 228 26.15 -27.62 4.32
CA SER A 228 26.93 -26.59 5.03
C SER A 228 25.95 -25.53 5.55
N LYS A 229 25.99 -25.00 6.76
CA LYS A 229 26.90 -25.13 7.90
C LYS A 229 26.17 -24.44 9.06
N SER A 230 25.91 -25.18 10.13
CA SER A 230 25.47 -24.62 11.41
C SER A 230 26.58 -23.73 11.97
N ALA A 231 26.28 -22.47 12.22
CA ALA A 231 27.08 -21.59 13.05
C ALA A 231 26.24 -21.21 14.27
N ALA A 232 26.54 -21.88 15.37
CA ALA A 232 26.21 -21.47 16.71
C ALA A 232 26.92 -20.15 17.07
N THR A 233 26.67 -19.70 18.31
CA THR A 233 27.29 -18.58 19.05
C THR A 233 26.60 -17.23 18.75
N THR A 234 26.11 -16.44 19.71
CA THR A 234 26.52 -16.29 21.11
C THR A 234 25.38 -15.68 21.92
N SER A 235 24.99 -16.37 22.98
CA SER A 235 24.29 -15.79 24.13
C SER A 235 25.26 -14.84 24.85
N GLY A 236 24.93 -13.55 24.86
CA GLY A 236 25.73 -12.51 25.52
C GLY A 236 24.80 -11.50 26.15
N GLY A 237 24.30 -11.83 27.35
CA GLY A 237 23.56 -10.90 28.18
C GLY A 237 24.45 -9.74 28.62
N VAL A 238 23.93 -8.52 28.46
CA VAL A 238 24.38 -7.34 29.20
C VAL A 238 23.13 -6.58 29.62
N VAL A 239 22.76 -6.74 30.89
CA VAL A 239 21.94 -5.82 31.69
C VAL A 239 22.97 -4.96 32.43
N PRO A 240 22.97 -3.60 32.38
CA PRO A 240 22.17 -2.75 33.30
C PRO A 240 21.96 -1.28 32.77
N PRO A 241 21.54 -0.26 33.56
CA PRO A 241 20.97 -0.23 34.92
C PRO A 241 19.55 0.35 35.01
N VAL A 242 18.87 -0.07 36.07
CA VAL A 242 17.65 0.53 36.62
C VAL A 242 17.99 1.93 37.16
N TYR A 243 17.28 2.96 36.71
CA TYR A 243 17.30 4.28 37.34
C TYR A 243 16.02 4.49 38.17
N PRO A 244 16.14 5.09 39.38
CA PRO A 244 15.08 5.16 40.35
C PRO A 244 13.94 6.12 39.95
N THR A 245 12.73 5.68 40.25
CA THR A 245 11.48 6.45 40.24
C THR A 245 11.54 7.60 41.25
N GLY A 246 11.55 8.83 40.74
CA GLY A 246 11.30 10.04 41.54
C GLY A 246 9.81 10.34 41.62
N THR A 247 9.25 10.20 42.82
CA THR A 247 7.90 10.67 43.19
C THR A 247 7.96 12.12 43.68
N THR A 248 7.20 13.01 43.04
CA THR A 248 6.78 14.32 43.58
C THR A 248 5.30 14.45 43.21
N THR A 249 4.30 14.25 44.07
CA THR A 249 3.91 14.93 45.32
C THR A 249 3.68 16.44 45.18
N SER A 250 2.39 16.80 45.23
CA SER A 250 1.78 18.12 45.55
C SER A 250 1.86 19.21 44.47
N ALA A 251 0.83 19.99 44.13
CA ALA A 251 -0.47 20.33 44.74
C ALA A 251 -1.39 21.00 43.67
N PRO A 252 -2.71 21.16 43.92
CA PRO A 252 -3.65 21.75 42.95
C PRO A 252 -3.59 23.28 42.90
N VAL A 253 -3.60 23.85 41.69
CA VAL A 253 -3.78 25.31 41.47
C VAL A 253 -5.23 25.60 41.09
N VAL A 254 -5.95 26.05 42.13
CA VAL A 254 -6.91 27.15 42.20
C VAL A 254 -7.61 27.61 40.90
N VAL A 255 -8.95 27.51 40.98
CA VAL A 255 -9.97 28.14 40.13
C VAL A 255 -9.87 29.67 40.18
N GLY A 256 -9.75 30.29 39.00
CA GLY A 256 -9.90 31.73 38.79
C GLY A 256 -11.12 32.02 37.91
N THR A 257 -12.18 32.53 38.53
CA THR A 257 -13.40 33.01 37.90
C THR A 257 -13.20 34.34 37.18
N GLY A 258 -13.71 34.44 35.95
CA GLY A 258 -14.38 35.65 35.44
C GLY A 258 -13.51 36.69 34.73
N SER A 259 -13.79 36.88 33.44
CA SER A 259 -13.97 38.22 32.87
C SER A 259 -14.73 38.14 31.54
N ALA A 260 -15.66 39.06 31.39
CA ALA A 260 -16.71 39.10 30.41
C ALA A 260 -16.22 39.43 28.98
N TYR A 261 -17.01 38.95 28.02
CA TYR A 261 -17.04 39.39 26.62
C TYR A 261 -17.25 40.90 26.48
N PRO A 262 -16.72 41.50 25.41
CA PRO A 262 -17.51 42.43 24.63
C PRO A 262 -17.87 41.83 23.27
N THR A 263 -19.18 41.73 23.02
CA THR A 263 -19.77 41.52 21.69
C THR A 263 -19.48 42.75 20.83
N SER A 264 -18.64 42.60 19.81
CA SER A 264 -18.48 43.60 18.75
C SER A 264 -19.28 43.15 17.53
N THR A 265 -20.44 43.79 17.36
CA THR A 265 -21.36 43.60 16.25
C THR A 265 -21.00 44.61 15.15
N GLY A 266 -20.31 44.15 14.11
CA GLY A 266 -20.05 44.95 12.91
C GLY A 266 -19.87 44.04 11.68
N PRO A 267 -20.58 44.28 10.57
CA PRO A 267 -20.44 43.45 9.37
C PRO A 267 -19.12 43.78 8.66
N ILE A 268 -18.18 42.82 8.62
CA ILE A 268 -17.01 42.90 7.74
C ILE A 268 -17.45 42.48 6.34
N GLN A 269 -17.58 43.46 5.44
CA GLN A 269 -17.68 43.27 4.00
C GLN A 269 -16.28 42.93 3.47
N VAL A 270 -15.99 41.64 3.28
CA VAL A 270 -14.78 41.20 2.56
C VAL A 270 -15.12 41.07 1.07
N SER A 271 -14.52 41.94 0.28
CA SER A 271 -14.61 41.97 -1.18
C SER A 271 -14.01 40.69 -1.79
N PRO A 272 -14.74 39.93 -2.63
CA PRO A 272 -14.17 38.78 -3.31
C PRO A 272 -13.57 39.25 -4.64
N ASN A 273 -12.26 39.50 -4.69
CA ASN A 273 -11.59 39.50 -5.99
C ASN A 273 -10.09 39.16 -5.90
N SER A 274 -9.70 38.23 -6.76
CA SER A 274 -8.34 37.87 -7.14
C SER A 274 -7.52 37.03 -6.14
N ALA A 275 -8.03 35.82 -5.86
CA ALA A 275 -7.15 34.69 -5.55
C ALA A 275 -6.29 34.38 -6.80
N GLN A 276 -5.15 35.07 -6.94
CA GLN A 276 -4.05 34.46 -7.66
C GLN A 276 -3.54 33.32 -6.78
N SER A 277 -4.06 32.12 -7.04
CA SER A 277 -3.45 30.88 -6.59
C SER A 277 -2.04 30.81 -7.14
N VAL A 278 -1.10 31.41 -6.42
CA VAL A 278 0.29 30.98 -6.49
C VAL A 278 0.26 29.57 -5.91
N LYS A 279 0.04 28.59 -6.79
CA LYS A 279 0.41 27.20 -6.55
C LYS A 279 1.93 27.19 -6.39
N VAL A 280 2.42 27.63 -5.24
CA VAL A 280 3.70 27.16 -4.74
C VAL A 280 3.41 25.70 -4.44
N GLY A 281 3.73 24.82 -5.40
CA GLY A 281 3.56 23.40 -5.19
C GLY A 281 4.25 23.03 -3.89
N LEU A 282 3.52 22.38 -2.98
CA LEU A 282 4.02 21.89 -1.69
C LEU A 282 5.18 20.88 -1.86
N ALA A 283 5.53 20.53 -3.10
CA ALA A 283 6.83 19.94 -3.46
C ALA A 283 8.05 20.82 -3.08
N GLY A 284 7.86 22.11 -2.81
CA GLY A 284 8.93 23.05 -2.46
C GLY A 284 9.45 22.94 -1.02
N ILE A 285 8.71 22.31 -0.10
CA ILE A 285 9.19 22.13 1.29
C ILE A 285 10.05 20.86 1.40
N PHE A 286 9.78 19.84 0.57
CA PHE A 286 10.68 18.68 0.43
C PHE A 286 11.96 18.98 -0.38
N ALA A 287 11.97 20.06 -1.18
CA ALA A 287 13.17 20.51 -1.88
C ALA A 287 14.27 21.07 -0.94
N ILE A 288 13.96 21.37 0.33
CA ILE A 288 14.96 21.86 1.30
C ILE A 288 15.72 20.69 1.96
N ILE A 289 15.12 19.50 2.04
CA ILE A 289 15.80 18.31 2.60
C ILE A 289 16.57 17.54 1.52
N ALA A 290 16.19 17.68 0.23
CA ALA A 290 16.94 17.08 -0.89
C ALA A 290 18.24 17.82 -1.29
N PHE A 291 18.57 18.97 -0.69
CA PHE A 291 19.81 19.71 -0.99
C PHE A 291 20.98 19.40 -0.02
N ALA A 292 20.82 18.44 0.90
CA ALA A 292 21.85 18.05 1.87
C ALA A 292 22.49 16.66 1.62
N VAL A 293 22.18 15.98 0.51
CA VAL A 293 22.80 14.69 0.12
C VAL A 293 23.52 14.79 -1.25
N ALA A 294 23.85 16.01 -1.67
CA ALA A 294 24.74 16.26 -2.80
C ALA A 294 25.74 17.39 -2.49
N LEU A 295 26.49 17.20 -1.40
CA LEU A 295 27.80 17.82 -1.13
C LEU A 295 28.59 16.92 -0.17
#